data_AF-A0A2R7QTK1-F1
#
_entry.id   AF-A0A2R7QTK1-F1
#
_cell.length_a   1.000
_cell.length_b   1.000
_cell.length_c   1.000
_cell.angle_alpha   90.00
_cell.angle_beta   90.00
_cell.angle_gamma   90.00
#
_symmetry.space_group_name_H-M   'P 1'
#
loop_
_entity.id
_entity.type
_entity.pdbx_description
1 polymer ?
#
loop_
_entity_poly.entity_id
_entity_poly.type
_entity_poly.pdbx_seq_one_letter_code
_entity_poly.pdbx_strand_id
1 'polypeptide(L)'
;RTNMVHDADWNQLGRFSSFARERGLTEIQVAFSWLAAQPAVGSVIAGATRPEQIRQNAEAAAWVPSTGDLAELDDIFPKVPKVALF
;
A
#
# COMPACT_ATOMS: atom_id res chain seq x y z
N ARG A 1 11.29 -1.93 20.27
CA ARG A 1 10.39 -1.32 19.24
C ARG A 1 11.14 -0.35 18.31
N THR A 2 12.48 -0.35 18.28
CA THR A 2 13.28 0.68 17.58
C THR A 2 13.84 0.20 16.22
N ASN A 3 13.73 -1.09 15.90
CA ASN A 3 14.42 -1.66 14.74
C ASN A 3 13.60 -1.59 13.43
N MET A 4 12.32 -1.21 13.49
CA MET A 4 11.43 -1.26 12.32
C MET A 4 11.66 -0.14 11.30
N VAL A 5 12.38 0.93 11.69
CA VAL A 5 12.58 2.14 10.87
C VAL A 5 14.03 2.27 10.38
N HIS A 6 14.99 1.65 11.08
CA HIS A 6 16.41 1.72 10.70
C HIS A 6 16.72 0.96 9.41
N ASP A 7 16.05 -0.17 9.19
CA ASP A 7 16.28 -1.05 8.03
C ASP A 7 15.26 -0.78 6.89
N ALA A 8 14.49 0.30 6.98
CA ALA A 8 13.51 0.64 5.94
C ALA A 8 14.22 1.14 4.67
N ASP A 9 13.79 0.65 3.51
CA ASP A 9 14.24 1.17 2.22
C ASP A 9 13.55 2.51 1.93
N TRP A 10 14.22 3.60 2.30
CA TRP A 10 13.73 4.97 2.09
C TRP A 10 13.58 5.35 0.61
N ASN A 11 14.35 4.73 -0.29
CA ASN A 11 14.20 4.98 -1.72
C ASN A 11 12.92 4.34 -2.24
N GLN A 12 12.64 3.11 -1.83
CA GLN A 12 11.38 2.42 -2.14
C GLN A 12 10.17 3.21 -1.64
N LEU A 13 10.22 3.69 -0.38
CA LEU A 13 9.16 4.54 0.18
C LEU A 13 9.02 5.86 -0.59
N GLY A 14 10.12 6.51 -0.98
CA GLY A 14 10.07 7.74 -1.78
C GLY A 14 9.46 7.55 -3.17
N ARG A 15 9.69 6.39 -3.80
CA ARG A 15 9.02 6.01 -5.05
C ARG A 15 7.52 5.83 -4.84
N PHE A 16 7.12 5.17 -3.76
CA PHE A 16 5.71 5.01 -3.39
C PHE A 16 5.02 6.35 -3.11
N SER A 17 5.67 7.26 -2.37
CA SER A 17 5.16 8.62 -2.14
C SER A 17 4.95 9.38 -3.46
N SER A 18 5.89 9.24 -4.40
CA SER A 18 5.81 9.88 -5.72
C SER A 18 4.68 9.29 -6.56
N PHE A 19 4.56 7.97 -6.59
CA PHE A 19 3.46 7.24 -7.25
C PHE A 19 2.09 7.75 -6.80
N ALA A 20 1.88 7.89 -5.49
CA ALA A 20 0.62 8.37 -4.93
C ALA A 20 0.35 9.82 -5.33
N ARG A 21 1.36 10.70 -5.17
CA ARG A 21 1.26 12.12 -5.50
C ARG A 21 0.93 12.38 -6.97
N GLU A 22 1.57 11.66 -7.89
CA GLU A 22 1.34 11.80 -9.34
C GLU A 22 -0.09 11.47 -9.75
N ARG A 23 -0.79 10.64 -8.96
CA ARG A 23 -2.19 10.26 -9.15
C ARG A 23 -3.17 11.11 -8.33
N GLY A 24 -2.67 12.10 -7.58
CA GLY A 24 -3.48 12.93 -6.69
C GLY A 24 -4.05 12.17 -5.50
N LEU A 25 -3.42 11.07 -5.10
CA LEU A 25 -3.85 10.20 -4.02
C LEU A 25 -2.95 10.35 -2.79
N THR A 26 -3.52 10.04 -1.63
CA THR A 26 -2.74 9.80 -0.42
C THR A 26 -2.15 8.38 -0.44
N GLU A 27 -1.02 8.18 0.24
CA GLU A 27 -0.40 6.86 0.38
C GLU A 27 -1.36 5.82 0.98
N ILE A 28 -2.21 6.22 1.92
CA ILE A 28 -3.20 5.33 2.53
C ILE A 28 -4.27 4.91 1.53
N GLN A 29 -4.71 5.81 0.65
CA GLN A 29 -5.65 5.49 -0.42
C GLN A 29 -5.05 4.46 -1.37
N VAL A 30 -3.79 4.64 -1.78
CA VAL A 30 -3.10 3.69 -2.65
C VAL A 30 -2.98 2.31 -1.97
N ALA A 31 -2.49 2.27 -0.73
CA ALA A 31 -2.28 1.01 -0.02
C ALA A 31 -3.58 0.21 0.18
N PHE A 32 -4.66 0.89 0.58
CA PHE A 32 -5.95 0.22 0.81
C PHE A 32 -6.59 -0.24 -0.48
N SER A 33 -6.56 0.61 -1.52
CA SER A 33 -7.09 0.29 -2.84
C SER A 33 -6.32 -0.87 -3.50
N TRP A 34 -5.00 -0.92 -3.34
CA TRP A 34 -4.19 -2.05 -3.82
C TRP A 34 -4.55 -3.36 -3.12
N LEU A 35 -4.72 -3.34 -1.79
CA LEU A 35 -5.16 -4.51 -1.03
C LEU A 35 -6.55 -4.97 -1.47
N ALA A 36 -7.51 -4.04 -1.57
CA ALA A 36 -8.88 -4.33 -1.98
C ALA A 36 -9.00 -4.83 -3.43
N ALA A 37 -8.04 -4.48 -4.30
CA ALA A 37 -7.98 -4.97 -5.68
C ALA A 37 -7.49 -6.43 -5.80
N GLN A 38 -6.93 -7.01 -4.73
CA GLN A 38 -6.45 -8.39 -4.79
C GLN A 38 -7.62 -9.39 -4.72
N PRO A 39 -7.70 -10.39 -5.62
CA PRO A 39 -8.81 -11.34 -5.65
C PRO A 39 -9.01 -12.13 -4.34
N ALA A 40 -7.94 -12.33 -3.56
CA ALA A 40 -7.97 -13.08 -2.31
C ALA A 40 -8.34 -12.23 -1.08
N VAL A 41 -8.44 -10.91 -1.21
CA VAL A 41 -8.68 -9.99 -0.09
C VAL A 41 -10.16 -9.66 0.00
N GLY A 42 -10.85 -10.24 0.97
CA GLY A 42 -12.26 -9.95 1.23
C GLY A 42 -12.52 -8.70 2.07
N SER A 43 -11.53 -8.23 2.84
CA SER A 43 -11.62 -7.03 3.67
C SER A 43 -10.24 -6.51 4.08
N VAL A 44 -10.13 -5.21 4.34
CA VAL A 44 -8.92 -4.54 4.85
C VAL A 44 -9.14 -4.16 6.31
N ILE A 45 -8.31 -4.69 7.22
CA ILE A 45 -8.37 -4.36 8.65
C ILE A 45 -7.48 -3.14 8.91
N ALA A 46 -8.12 -2.01 9.20
CA ALA A 46 -7.44 -0.74 9.40
C ALA A 46 -7.25 -0.41 10.89
N GLY A 47 -6.04 0.00 11.27
CA GLY A 47 -5.77 0.55 12.60
C GLY A 47 -6.04 2.06 12.66
N ALA A 48 -6.52 2.55 13.79
CA ALA A 48 -6.71 3.98 14.06
C ALA A 48 -6.44 4.28 15.54
N THR A 49 -5.72 5.36 15.83
CA THR A 49 -5.50 5.89 17.19
C THR A 49 -6.25 7.20 17.42
N ARG A 50 -6.87 7.77 16.38
CA ARG A 50 -7.68 8.99 16.42
C ARG A 50 -8.94 8.86 15.55
N PRO A 51 -10.06 9.52 15.90
CA PRO A 51 -11.31 9.43 15.15
C PRO A 51 -11.21 9.83 13.68
N GLU A 52 -10.37 10.81 13.34
CA GLU A 52 -10.21 11.31 11.97
C GLU A 52 -9.67 10.23 11.04
N GLN A 53 -8.80 9.35 11.55
CA GLN A 53 -8.26 8.22 10.80
C GLN A 53 -9.34 7.20 10.43
N ILE A 54 -10.40 7.07 11.23
CA ILE A 54 -11.51 6.15 10.91
C ILE A 54 -12.18 6.61 9.61
N ARG A 55 -12.45 7.92 9.47
CA ARG A 55 -13.04 8.48 8.25
C ARG A 55 -12.11 8.30 7.05
N GLN A 56 -10.82 8.63 7.23
CA GLN A 56 -9.81 8.44 6.18
C GLN A 56 -9.71 6.98 5.73
N ASN A 57 -9.69 6.02 6.66
CA ASN A 57 -9.64 4.59 6.38
C ASN A 57 -10.89 4.12 5.63
N ALA A 58 -12.07 4.61 6.01
CA ALA A 58 -13.34 4.24 5.36
C ALA A 58 -13.41 4.75 3.91
N GLU A 59 -12.79 5.89 3.61
CA GLU A 59 -12.75 6.48 2.27
C GLU A 59 -11.56 5.99 1.43
N ALA A 60 -10.61 5.27 2.03
CA ALA A 60 -9.31 4.97 1.42
C ALA A 60 -9.39 4.01 0.23
N ALA A 61 -10.39 3.12 0.16
CA ALA A 61 -10.54 2.15 -0.93
C ALA A 61 -11.41 2.65 -2.10
N ALA A 62 -11.53 3.97 -2.28
CA ALA A 62 -12.38 4.57 -3.32
C ALA A 62 -11.74 4.58 -4.71
N TRP A 63 -10.43 4.37 -4.81
CA TRP A 63 -9.71 4.32 -6.08
C TRP A 63 -9.56 2.86 -6.54
N VAL A 64 -9.71 2.60 -7.85
CA VAL A 64 -9.47 1.28 -8.43
C VAL A 64 -8.20 1.34 -9.26
N PRO A 65 -7.13 0.62 -8.88
CA PRO A 65 -5.90 0.59 -9.65
C PRO A 65 -6.12 0.02 -11.05
N SER A 66 -5.57 0.67 -12.06
CA SER A 66 -5.47 0.08 -13.40
C SER A 66 -4.42 -1.04 -13.43
N THR A 67 -4.40 -1.82 -14.50
CA THR A 67 -3.35 -2.83 -14.71
C THR A 67 -1.94 -2.21 -14.75
N GLY A 68 -1.81 -1.00 -15.29
CA GLY A 68 -0.54 -0.27 -15.31
C GLY A 68 -0.10 0.15 -13.90
N ASP A 69 -1.05 0.59 -13.09
CA ASP A 69 -0.81 0.96 -11.69
C ASP A 69 -0.35 -0.24 -10.86
N LEU A 70 -0.99 -1.39 -11.05
CA LEU A 70 -0.61 -2.64 -10.38
C LEU A 70 0.80 -3.09 -10.81
N ALA A 71 1.13 -2.97 -12.10
CA ALA A 71 2.45 -3.32 -12.60
C ALA A 71 3.55 -2.40 -12.03
N GLU A 72 3.28 -1.09 -11.94
CA GLU A 72 4.22 -0.14 -11.34
C GLU A 72 4.37 -0.39 -9.82
N LEU A 73 3.28 -0.71 -9.12
CA LEU A 73 3.34 -1.10 -7.70
C LEU A 73 4.10 -2.41 -7.50
N ASP A 74 3.97 -3.39 -8.40
CA ASP A 74 4.76 -4.63 -8.39
C ASP A 74 6.27 -4.35 -8.64
N ASP A 75 6.63 -3.29 -9.37
CA ASP A 75 8.03 -2.88 -9.56
C ASP A 75 8.60 -2.10 -8.36
N ILE A 76 7.76 -1.29 -7.69
CA ILE A 76 8.13 -0.65 -6.42
C ILE A 76 8.27 -1.71 -5.32
N PHE A 77 7.33 -2.66 -5.23
CA PHE A 77 7.27 -3.71 -4.22
C PHE A 77 7.32 -5.11 -4.88
N PRO A 78 8.50 -5.56 -5.31
CA PRO A 78 8.63 -6.84 -6.00
C PRO A 78 8.22 -8.00 -5.10
N LYS A 79 7.52 -8.97 -5.70
CA LYS A 79 7.13 -10.20 -5.03
C LYS A 79 8.38 -10.90 -4.50
N VAL A 80 8.35 -11.21 -3.21
CA VAL A 80 9.40 -12.02 -2.60
C VAL A 80 9.42 -13.38 -3.30
N PRO A 81 10.60 -13.90 -3.71
CA PRO A 81 10.70 -15.22 -4.30
C PRO A 81 10.06 -16.25 -3.37
N LYS A 82 9.35 -17.23 -3.93
CA LYS A 82 8.90 -18.37 -3.14
C LYS A 82 10.14 -19.06 -2.58
N VAL A 83 10.37 -18.92 -1.28
CA VAL A 83 11.33 -19.78 -0.58
C VAL A 83 10.69 -21.17 -0.58
N ALA A 84 11.23 -22.09 -1.37
CA ALA A 84 10.83 -23.47 -1.30
C ALA A 84 11.12 -23.94 0.13
N LEU A 85 10.06 -24.29 0.87
CA LEU A 85 10.18 -24.86 2.21
C LEU A 85 10.39 -26.37 2.16
N PHE A 86 11.00 -26.90 1.08
CA PHE A 86 11.50 -28.29 0.96
C PHE A 86 12.56 -28.32 -0.14
#